data_AF-A0A924MAC8-F1
#
_entry.id   AF-A0A924MAC8-F1
#
_cell.length_a   1.000
_cell.length_b   1.000
_cell.length_c   1.000
_cell.angle_alpha   90.00
_cell.angle_beta   90.00
_cell.angle_gamma   90.00
#
_symmetry.space_group_name_H-M   'P 1'
#
loop_
_entity.id
_entity.type
_entity.pdbx_description
1 polymer ?
#
loop_
_entity_poly.entity_id
_entity_poly.type
_entity_poly.pdbx_seq_one_letter_code
_entity_poly.pdbx_strand_id
1 'polypeptide(L)'
;MINISFPDGAIRQYEQGASALDIAKSISEGLARKVLAANVNGKVWDASRPISTDATLKLITWDDADGKNTFWHSSAHVMAEAVENMFPGVKFWVGPALEKGFYYDMDLGDKKLTDEDLAILEKKMNELAKKSNLFVRKEISKADALQYFEEKGDEYKLDLLANLTDGEITFYTQGGFTDLCRGPHIPNTGFIKAIKLTSIAGAYWKGDEKNKQLTRLYGITFPNQKELDEYLLLLEEAKKRDHRKLGKELGIYTMDDEVGQGLPLWMPNGTIIIEELEKLAKETEGDGGYKRVVTPHIAKESLYLTSGHLPYYADSMFPPMEMDGEKYYLKAMNCPHHHKIFAAEPKSYRDLPYRIAEYGTCYRYEQSGELFGLMRVRCLHMNDAHIYCNKEQFFAEFKAVNDMYLKYFKIFGVDKYVMRLSLHNPDKLGQKYVNEPELWKETEDMVRKVLLETNTPFVEVQDEAAFYGPKIDVQIWSIIGREFTLATNQVDFNSGRKFKLEYTTKDNSTDIPLIIHRAPLGTHERFIGFLLEHYAGKFPVWLS
;
A
#
# COMPACT_ATOMS: atom_id res chain seq x y z
N MET A 1 6.13 9.42 -43.75
CA MET A 1 7.14 9.26 -42.68
C MET A 1 6.56 9.88 -41.43
N ILE A 2 6.72 9.22 -40.28
CA ILE A 2 6.32 9.72 -38.96
C ILE A 2 7.58 9.93 -38.11
N ASN A 3 7.56 10.92 -37.23
CA ASN A 3 8.63 11.17 -36.27
C ASN A 3 8.35 10.42 -34.96
N ILE A 4 9.30 9.57 -34.56
CA ILE A 4 9.24 8.83 -33.30
C ILE A 4 10.33 9.35 -32.36
N SER A 5 9.89 9.88 -31.22
CA SER A 5 10.75 10.39 -30.14
C SER A 5 10.95 9.33 -29.07
N PHE A 6 12.20 9.08 -28.69
CA PHE A 6 12.59 8.09 -27.69
C PHE A 6 12.92 8.75 -26.33
N PRO A 7 12.97 7.98 -25.22
CA PRO A 7 13.22 8.52 -23.88
C PRO A 7 14.62 9.15 -23.69
N ASP A 8 15.57 8.81 -24.55
CA ASP A 8 16.93 9.39 -24.59
C ASP A 8 16.98 10.74 -25.32
N GLY A 9 15.83 11.23 -25.81
CA GLY A 9 15.72 12.45 -26.61
C GLY A 9 16.01 12.26 -28.09
N ALA A 10 16.35 11.05 -28.55
CA ALA A 10 16.57 10.80 -29.97
C ALA A 10 15.25 10.84 -30.74
N ILE A 11 15.27 11.40 -31.94
CA ILE A 11 14.13 11.42 -32.87
C ILE A 11 14.54 10.68 -34.13
N ARG A 12 13.75 9.68 -34.54
CA ARG A 12 13.99 8.91 -35.78
C ARG A 12 12.73 8.87 -36.63
N GLN A 13 12.92 8.74 -37.94
CA GLN A 13 11.81 8.67 -38.89
C GLN A 13 11.53 7.22 -39.31
N TYR A 14 10.24 6.88 -39.33
CA TYR A 14 9.75 5.57 -39.76
C TYR A 14 8.62 5.72 -40.78
N GLU A 15 8.32 4.65 -41.51
CA GLU A 15 7.16 4.62 -42.40
C GLU A 15 5.87 4.71 -41.58
N GLN A 16 4.87 5.37 -42.15
CA GLN A 16 3.57 5.49 -41.51
C GLN A 16 2.92 4.10 -41.43
N GLY A 17 2.45 3.72 -40.24
CA GLY A 17 1.93 2.39 -39.96
C GLY A 17 2.95 1.40 -39.41
N ALA A 18 4.22 1.79 -39.24
CA ALA A 18 5.20 0.97 -38.52
C ALA A 18 4.72 0.68 -37.09
N SER A 19 4.83 -0.57 -36.65
CA SER A 19 4.52 -0.95 -35.27
C SER A 19 5.69 -0.69 -34.33
N ALA A 20 5.43 -0.65 -33.02
CA ALA A 20 6.50 -0.56 -32.03
C ALA A 20 7.47 -1.76 -32.12
N LEU A 21 6.97 -2.94 -32.52
CA LEU A 21 7.78 -4.12 -32.73
C LEU A 21 8.70 -3.98 -33.96
N ASP A 22 8.22 -3.38 -35.06
CA ASP A 22 9.06 -3.11 -36.25
C ASP A 22 10.15 -2.09 -35.95
N ILE A 23 9.80 -1.05 -35.18
CA ILE A 23 10.76 -0.08 -34.66
C ILE A 23 11.80 -0.77 -33.77
N ALA A 24 11.38 -1.65 -32.86
CA ALA A 24 12.31 -2.40 -32.01
C ALA A 24 13.27 -3.29 -32.82
N LYS A 25 12.77 -3.97 -33.87
CA LYS A 25 13.60 -4.77 -34.78
C LYS A 25 14.65 -3.94 -35.51
N SER A 26 14.27 -2.73 -35.95
CA SER A 26 15.21 -1.81 -36.61
C SER A 26 16.36 -1.37 -35.69
N ILE A 27 16.16 -1.40 -34.37
CA ILE A 27 17.20 -1.10 -33.37
C ILE A 27 18.05 -2.35 -33.12
N SER A 28 17.43 -3.48 -32.74
CA SER A 28 18.08 -4.79 -32.69
C SER A 28 17.10 -5.94 -32.54
N GLU A 29 17.43 -7.08 -33.13
CA GLU A 29 16.70 -8.35 -32.95
C GLU A 29 16.68 -8.85 -31.49
N GLY A 30 17.70 -8.48 -30.70
CA GLY A 30 17.76 -8.80 -29.27
C GLY A 30 16.72 -8.03 -28.46
N LEU A 31 16.55 -6.74 -28.76
CA LEU A 31 15.56 -5.88 -28.13
C LEU A 31 14.15 -6.29 -28.52
N ALA A 32 13.88 -6.49 -29.82
CA ALA A 32 12.56 -6.88 -30.32
C ALA A 32 12.02 -8.14 -29.64
N ARG A 33 12.88 -9.13 -29.36
CA ARG A 33 12.51 -10.36 -28.65
C ARG A 33 12.13 -10.16 -27.18
N LYS A 34 12.45 -9.02 -26.57
CA LYS A 34 12.14 -8.68 -25.17
C LYS A 34 10.93 -7.75 -25.04
N VAL A 35 10.47 -7.15 -26.14
CA VAL A 35 9.34 -6.21 -26.11
C VAL A 35 8.04 -6.96 -25.86
N LEU A 36 7.31 -6.53 -24.83
CA LEU A 36 6.00 -7.06 -24.46
C LEU A 36 4.86 -6.11 -24.86
N ALA A 37 5.08 -4.81 -24.72
CA ALA A 37 4.10 -3.77 -25.04
C ALA A 37 4.83 -2.49 -25.48
N ALA A 38 4.07 -1.43 -25.77
CA ALA A 38 4.64 -0.12 -26.02
C ALA A 38 3.81 0.97 -25.35
N ASN A 39 4.49 1.95 -24.75
CA ASN A 39 3.85 3.21 -24.37
C ASN A 39 4.01 4.19 -25.52
N VAL A 40 2.88 4.62 -26.08
CA VAL A 40 2.82 5.62 -27.14
C VAL A 40 2.01 6.81 -26.66
N ASN A 41 2.65 7.98 -26.61
CA ASN A 41 2.04 9.23 -26.15
C ASN A 41 1.38 9.11 -24.76
N GLY A 42 2.04 8.41 -23.85
CA GLY A 42 1.58 8.20 -22.47
C GLY A 42 0.58 7.04 -22.31
N LYS A 43 0.17 6.37 -23.39
CA LYS A 43 -0.79 5.25 -23.35
C LYS A 43 -0.09 3.92 -23.65
N VAL A 44 -0.29 2.93 -22.79
CA VAL A 44 0.22 1.56 -23.01
C VAL A 44 -0.73 0.82 -23.95
N TRP A 45 -0.18 0.28 -25.03
CA TRP A 45 -0.93 -0.52 -26.01
C TRP A 45 -0.08 -1.63 -26.65
N ASP A 46 -0.67 -2.47 -27.49
CA ASP A 46 -0.01 -3.63 -28.11
C ASP A 46 1.20 -3.22 -28.95
N ALA A 47 2.30 -3.97 -28.83
CA ALA A 47 3.53 -3.67 -29.57
C ALA A 47 3.37 -3.84 -31.10
N SER A 48 2.37 -4.62 -31.54
CA SER A 48 2.04 -4.85 -32.94
C SER A 48 1.12 -3.80 -33.56
N ARG A 49 0.56 -2.87 -32.75
CA ARG A 49 -0.37 -1.86 -33.25
C ARG A 49 0.36 -0.85 -34.16
N PRO A 50 -0.17 -0.54 -35.36
CA PRO A 50 0.44 0.42 -36.27
C PRO A 50 0.38 1.84 -35.70
N ILE A 51 1.49 2.57 -35.78
CA ILE A 51 1.56 3.99 -35.39
C ILE A 51 1.36 4.85 -36.65
N SER A 52 0.31 5.66 -36.68
CA SER A 52 -0.08 6.44 -37.86
C SER A 52 0.30 7.92 -37.80
N THR A 53 0.69 8.42 -36.64
CA THR A 53 1.05 9.82 -36.40
C THR A 53 2.37 9.92 -35.66
N ASP A 54 2.95 11.12 -35.62
CA ASP A 54 4.12 11.41 -34.78
C ASP A 54 3.83 11.06 -33.31
N ALA A 55 4.82 10.47 -32.65
CA ALA A 55 4.62 9.87 -31.34
C ALA A 55 5.89 9.83 -30.50
N THR A 56 5.70 9.91 -29.19
CA THR A 56 6.69 9.50 -28.19
C THR A 56 6.54 8.00 -27.96
N LEU A 57 7.63 7.24 -28.03
CA LEU A 57 7.62 5.78 -27.90
C LEU A 57 8.57 5.35 -26.78
N LYS A 58 8.03 4.61 -25.80
CA LYS A 58 8.83 3.81 -24.87
C LYS A 58 8.50 2.34 -25.09
N LEU A 59 9.51 1.55 -25.45
CA LEU A 59 9.40 0.09 -25.54
C LEU A 59 9.32 -0.48 -24.12
N ILE A 60 8.32 -1.33 -23.87
CA ILE A 60 8.08 -1.93 -22.56
C ILE A 60 8.54 -3.38 -22.58
N THR A 61 9.30 -3.75 -21.56
CA THR A 61 9.87 -5.09 -21.38
C THR A 61 9.39 -5.73 -20.08
N TRP A 62 9.80 -6.97 -19.80
CA TRP A 62 9.46 -7.68 -18.57
C TRP A 62 9.86 -6.95 -17.28
N ASP A 63 10.93 -6.14 -17.34
CA ASP A 63 11.45 -5.43 -16.17
C ASP A 63 10.59 -4.20 -15.79
N ASP A 64 9.70 -3.76 -16.69
CA ASP A 64 8.78 -2.66 -16.45
C ASP A 64 7.45 -3.14 -15.81
N ALA A 65 6.86 -2.31 -14.93
CA ALA A 65 5.57 -2.62 -14.29
C ALA A 65 4.43 -2.85 -15.32
N ASP A 66 4.34 -1.98 -16.33
CA ASP A 66 3.37 -2.11 -17.42
C ASP A 66 3.59 -3.39 -18.25
N GLY A 67 4.84 -3.86 -18.34
CA GLY A 67 5.18 -5.10 -19.03
C GLY A 67 4.69 -6.32 -18.28
N LYS A 68 4.89 -6.35 -16.96
CA LYS A 68 4.35 -7.41 -16.08
C LYS A 68 2.82 -7.42 -16.09
N ASN A 69 2.19 -6.25 -16.02
CA ASN A 69 0.74 -6.13 -16.09
C ASN A 69 0.18 -6.70 -17.40
N THR A 70 0.75 -6.27 -18.55
CA THR A 70 0.37 -6.79 -19.89
C THR A 70 0.58 -8.30 -20.00
N PHE A 71 1.69 -8.80 -19.45
CA PHE A 71 2.04 -10.22 -19.45
C PHE A 71 1.05 -11.08 -18.66
N TRP A 72 0.71 -10.65 -17.44
CA TRP A 72 -0.25 -11.38 -16.61
C TRP A 72 -1.67 -11.29 -17.15
N HIS A 73 -2.06 -10.16 -17.75
CA HIS A 73 -3.33 -10.05 -18.43
C HIS A 73 -3.44 -11.03 -19.60
N SER A 74 -2.38 -11.15 -20.40
CA SER A 74 -2.28 -12.16 -21.46
C SER A 74 -2.26 -13.59 -20.94
N SER A 75 -1.72 -13.79 -19.74
CA SER A 75 -1.71 -15.11 -19.08
C SER A 75 -3.09 -15.51 -18.59
N ALA A 76 -3.92 -14.56 -18.15
CA ALA A 76 -5.33 -14.79 -17.85
C ALA A 76 -6.08 -15.31 -19.08
N HIS A 77 -5.82 -14.73 -20.25
CA HIS A 77 -6.39 -15.18 -21.52
C HIS A 77 -5.95 -16.60 -21.93
N VAL A 78 -4.68 -16.95 -21.74
CA VAL A 78 -4.20 -18.33 -21.97
C VAL A 78 -4.83 -19.32 -20.98
N MET A 79 -5.04 -18.89 -19.73
CA MET A 79 -5.77 -19.70 -18.75
C MET A 79 -7.23 -19.90 -19.16
N ALA A 80 -7.91 -18.86 -19.64
CA ALA A 80 -9.28 -18.96 -20.12
C ALA A 80 -9.39 -19.92 -21.33
N GLU A 81 -8.46 -19.83 -22.29
CA GLU A 81 -8.41 -20.81 -23.39
C GLU A 81 -8.21 -22.25 -22.88
N ALA A 82 -7.33 -22.46 -21.89
CA ALA A 82 -7.12 -23.78 -21.29
C ALA A 82 -8.38 -24.31 -20.57
N VAL A 83 -9.09 -23.45 -19.85
CA VAL A 83 -10.35 -23.78 -19.18
C VAL A 83 -11.43 -24.10 -20.22
N GLU A 84 -11.58 -23.30 -21.29
CA GLU A 84 -12.58 -23.55 -22.35
C GLU A 84 -12.33 -24.90 -23.05
N ASN A 85 -11.06 -25.29 -23.22
CA ASN A 85 -10.70 -26.61 -23.74
C ASN A 85 -11.10 -27.76 -22.79
N MET A 86 -11.00 -27.56 -21.47
CA MET A 86 -11.30 -28.59 -20.47
C MET A 86 -12.79 -28.65 -20.11
N PHE A 87 -13.46 -27.50 -20.14
CA PHE A 87 -14.85 -27.31 -19.76
C PHE A 87 -15.62 -26.62 -20.90
N PRO A 88 -15.98 -27.35 -21.98
CA PRO A 88 -16.79 -26.79 -23.05
C PRO A 88 -18.10 -26.21 -22.51
N GLY A 89 -18.45 -25.00 -22.94
CA GLY A 89 -19.63 -24.26 -22.47
C GLY A 89 -19.42 -23.40 -21.23
N VAL A 90 -18.19 -23.31 -20.71
CA VAL A 90 -17.82 -22.32 -19.68
C VAL A 90 -18.11 -20.90 -20.18
N LYS A 91 -18.63 -20.05 -19.30
CA LYS A 91 -18.85 -18.63 -19.58
C LYS A 91 -17.86 -17.79 -18.78
N PHE A 92 -17.30 -16.76 -19.39
CA PHE A 92 -16.25 -15.95 -18.78
C PHE A 92 -16.78 -14.55 -18.46
N TRP A 93 -16.43 -14.03 -17.28
CA TRP A 93 -16.79 -12.66 -16.91
C TRP A 93 -15.58 -11.72 -17.00
N VAL A 94 -14.78 -11.61 -15.95
CA VAL A 94 -13.63 -10.69 -15.87
C VAL A 94 -12.33 -11.41 -15.48
N GLY A 95 -11.23 -11.03 -16.13
CA GLY A 95 -9.90 -11.61 -15.89
C GLY A 95 -8.76 -10.58 -15.87
N PRO A 96 -8.69 -9.72 -14.84
CA PRO A 96 -7.68 -8.67 -14.78
C PRO A 96 -6.30 -9.20 -14.33
N ALA A 97 -5.26 -8.47 -14.71
CA ALA A 97 -3.96 -8.59 -14.06
C ALA A 97 -3.99 -7.97 -12.65
N LEU A 98 -3.21 -8.55 -11.75
CA LEU A 98 -2.97 -8.06 -10.39
C LEU A 98 -1.56 -7.48 -10.28
N GLU A 99 -1.22 -6.93 -9.10
CA GLU A 99 0.16 -6.52 -8.79
C GLU A 99 1.14 -7.70 -8.86
N LYS A 100 0.67 -8.93 -8.57
CA LYS A 100 1.44 -10.17 -8.64
C LYS A 100 0.55 -11.31 -9.17
N GLY A 101 0.53 -11.47 -10.49
CA GLY A 101 -0.25 -12.51 -11.17
C GLY A 101 -1.58 -11.99 -11.73
N PHE A 102 -2.59 -12.85 -11.76
CA PHE A 102 -3.90 -12.57 -12.36
C PHE A 102 -4.97 -13.49 -11.74
N TYR A 103 -6.24 -13.18 -12.01
CA TYR A 103 -7.33 -14.12 -11.80
C TYR A 103 -8.29 -14.11 -12.99
N TYR A 104 -9.22 -15.07 -13.01
CA TYR A 104 -10.37 -15.03 -13.91
C TYR A 104 -11.62 -15.57 -13.21
N ASP A 105 -12.71 -14.81 -13.35
CA ASP A 105 -14.05 -15.22 -12.92
C ASP A 105 -14.79 -15.93 -14.05
N MET A 106 -15.26 -17.13 -13.76
CA MET A 106 -15.91 -18.00 -14.73
C MET A 106 -17.10 -18.74 -14.13
N ASP A 107 -18.07 -19.02 -14.97
CA ASP A 107 -19.22 -19.86 -14.67
C ASP A 107 -19.04 -21.22 -15.32
N LEU A 108 -18.78 -22.23 -14.48
CA LEU A 108 -18.59 -23.62 -14.89
C LEU A 108 -19.91 -24.40 -14.98
N GLY A 109 -21.06 -23.73 -14.75
CA GLY A 109 -22.36 -24.38 -14.63
C GLY A 109 -22.38 -25.33 -13.42
N ASP A 110 -22.76 -26.59 -13.65
CA ASP A 110 -22.81 -27.61 -12.61
C ASP A 110 -21.44 -28.25 -12.31
N LYS A 111 -20.41 -27.92 -13.10
CA LYS A 111 -19.07 -28.47 -12.92
C LYS A 111 -18.31 -27.66 -11.87
N LYS A 112 -17.38 -28.33 -11.20
CA LYS A 112 -16.51 -27.72 -10.18
C LYS A 112 -15.06 -27.91 -10.59
N LEU A 113 -14.26 -26.90 -10.29
CA LEU A 113 -12.82 -26.97 -10.41
C LEU A 113 -12.24 -27.41 -9.06
N THR A 114 -11.33 -28.38 -9.08
CA THR A 114 -10.65 -28.93 -7.90
C THR A 114 -9.16 -28.62 -7.95
N ASP A 115 -8.46 -28.79 -6.83
CA ASP A 115 -7.01 -28.61 -6.76
C ASP A 115 -6.24 -29.58 -7.67
N GLU A 116 -6.81 -30.77 -7.92
CA GLU A 116 -6.25 -31.77 -8.84
C GLU A 116 -6.33 -31.30 -10.30
N ASP A 117 -7.39 -30.57 -10.67
CA ASP A 117 -7.57 -30.01 -12.01
C ASP A 117 -6.53 -28.92 -12.31
N LEU A 118 -6.00 -28.23 -11.30
CA LEU A 118 -5.00 -27.18 -11.48
C LEU A 118 -3.76 -27.70 -12.18
N ALA A 119 -3.26 -28.88 -11.81
CA ALA A 119 -2.09 -29.47 -12.44
C ALA A 119 -2.35 -29.86 -13.91
N ILE A 120 -3.58 -30.22 -14.25
CA ILE A 120 -4.00 -30.53 -15.63
C ILE A 120 -4.09 -29.22 -16.44
N LEU A 121 -4.68 -28.18 -15.88
CA LEU A 121 -4.77 -26.86 -16.49
C LEU A 121 -3.39 -26.25 -16.72
N GLU A 122 -2.47 -26.33 -15.75
CA GLU A 122 -1.09 -25.84 -15.90
C GLU A 122 -0.39 -26.50 -17.10
N LYS A 123 -0.55 -27.82 -17.26
CA LYS A 123 -0.02 -28.55 -18.43
C LYS A 123 -0.66 -28.06 -19.72
N LYS A 124 -1.99 -27.89 -19.74
CA LYS A 124 -2.71 -27.41 -20.92
C LYS A 124 -2.30 -25.98 -21.30
N MET A 125 -2.16 -25.08 -20.34
CA MET A 125 -1.65 -23.73 -20.57
C MET A 125 -0.24 -23.75 -21.15
N ASN A 126 0.64 -24.64 -20.65
CA ASN A 126 1.99 -24.79 -21.18
C ASN A 126 1.99 -25.27 -22.64
N GLU A 127 1.10 -26.21 -22.99
CA GLU A 127 0.90 -26.63 -24.39
C GLU A 127 0.45 -25.48 -25.28
N LEU A 128 -0.51 -24.66 -24.83
CA LEU A 128 -1.02 -23.50 -25.57
C LEU A 128 0.04 -22.40 -25.70
N ALA A 129 0.84 -22.18 -24.66
CA ALA A 129 1.95 -21.24 -24.69
C ALA A 129 3.01 -21.65 -25.73
N LYS A 130 3.37 -22.95 -25.78
CA LYS A 130 4.34 -23.48 -26.75
C LYS A 130 3.92 -23.30 -28.21
N LYS A 131 2.61 -23.19 -28.51
CA LYS A 131 2.12 -22.91 -29.87
C LYS A 131 2.51 -21.51 -30.37
N SER A 132 2.87 -20.59 -29.47
CA SER A 132 3.26 -19.22 -29.81
C SER A 132 2.23 -18.50 -30.68
N ASN A 133 0.94 -18.68 -30.36
CA ASN A 133 -0.15 -18.04 -31.08
C ASN A 133 -0.08 -16.51 -30.89
N LEU A 134 -0.35 -15.77 -31.96
CA LEU A 134 -0.46 -14.31 -31.90
C LEU A 134 -1.76 -13.91 -31.19
N PHE A 135 -1.71 -12.81 -30.45
CA PHE A 135 -2.92 -12.13 -29.97
C PHE A 135 -3.39 -11.16 -31.06
N VAL A 136 -4.49 -11.50 -31.71
CA VAL A 136 -5.05 -10.73 -32.82
C VAL A 136 -6.16 -9.84 -32.31
N ARG A 137 -5.89 -8.53 -32.27
CA ARG A 137 -6.89 -7.51 -31.95
C ARG A 137 -7.79 -7.25 -33.15
N LYS A 138 -9.11 -7.28 -32.93
CA LYS A 138 -10.12 -6.91 -33.91
C LYS A 138 -11.06 -5.86 -33.32
N GLU A 139 -11.22 -4.74 -34.01
CA GLU A 139 -12.27 -3.76 -33.71
C GLU A 139 -13.60 -4.30 -34.23
N ILE A 140 -14.65 -4.18 -33.42
CA ILE A 140 -15.98 -4.71 -33.73
C ILE A 140 -17.04 -3.71 -33.30
N SER A 141 -18.12 -3.60 -34.08
CA SER A 141 -19.23 -2.74 -33.70
C SER A 141 -19.96 -3.31 -32.48
N LYS A 142 -20.63 -2.46 -31.71
CA LYS A 142 -21.46 -2.91 -30.58
C LYS A 142 -22.54 -3.90 -31.02
N ALA A 143 -23.14 -3.67 -32.20
CA ALA A 143 -24.18 -4.55 -32.74
C ALA A 143 -23.64 -5.96 -33.04
N ASP A 144 -22.51 -6.05 -33.74
CA ASP A 144 -21.91 -7.35 -34.08
C ASP A 144 -21.38 -8.07 -32.82
N ALA A 145 -20.87 -7.32 -31.84
CA ALA A 145 -20.40 -7.88 -30.58
C ALA A 145 -21.56 -8.45 -29.74
N LEU A 146 -22.70 -7.75 -29.68
CA LEU A 146 -23.92 -8.24 -29.02
C LEU A 146 -24.41 -9.52 -29.70
N GLN A 147 -24.53 -9.52 -31.03
CA GLN A 147 -24.95 -10.70 -31.78
C GLN A 147 -24.03 -11.90 -31.51
N TYR A 148 -22.71 -11.70 -31.52
CA TYR A 148 -21.74 -12.76 -31.26
C TYR A 148 -21.94 -13.43 -29.89
N PHE A 149 -22.13 -12.65 -28.82
CA PHE A 149 -22.30 -13.20 -27.47
C PHE A 149 -23.73 -13.68 -27.18
N GLU A 150 -24.74 -13.19 -27.90
CA GLU A 150 -26.09 -13.77 -27.90
C GLU A 150 -26.07 -15.17 -28.51
N GLU A 151 -25.42 -15.35 -29.66
CA GLU A 151 -25.26 -16.66 -30.32
C GLU A 151 -24.41 -17.62 -29.46
N LYS A 152 -23.39 -17.11 -28.76
CA LYS A 152 -22.58 -17.89 -27.79
C LYS A 152 -23.34 -18.20 -26.49
N GLY A 153 -24.42 -17.47 -26.20
CA GLY A 153 -25.19 -17.60 -24.95
C GLY A 153 -24.45 -17.10 -23.71
N ASP A 154 -23.55 -16.11 -23.84
CA ASP A 154 -22.73 -15.59 -22.75
C ASP A 154 -23.32 -14.32 -22.12
N GLU A 155 -24.21 -14.51 -21.14
CA GLU A 155 -24.89 -13.43 -20.42
C GLU A 155 -23.92 -12.46 -19.70
N TYR A 156 -22.74 -12.94 -19.29
CA TYR A 156 -21.75 -12.13 -18.58
C TYR A 156 -21.08 -11.13 -19.51
N LYS A 157 -20.79 -11.53 -20.75
CA LYS A 157 -20.21 -10.62 -21.75
C LYS A 157 -21.23 -9.65 -22.31
N LEU A 158 -22.49 -10.07 -22.44
CA LEU A 158 -23.59 -9.16 -22.80
C LEU A 158 -23.79 -8.06 -21.76
N ASP A 159 -23.70 -8.40 -20.47
CA ASP A 159 -23.74 -7.42 -19.38
C ASP A 159 -22.58 -6.41 -19.44
N LEU A 160 -21.35 -6.88 -19.72
CA LEU A 160 -20.22 -5.98 -19.93
C LEU A 160 -20.44 -5.05 -21.12
N LEU A 161 -20.92 -5.58 -22.25
CA LEU A 161 -21.21 -4.80 -23.47
C LEU A 161 -22.28 -3.73 -23.27
N ALA A 162 -23.26 -3.96 -22.39
CA ALA A 162 -24.31 -2.97 -22.11
C ALA A 162 -23.71 -1.62 -21.69
N ASN A 163 -22.62 -1.65 -20.91
CA ASN A 163 -21.93 -0.48 -20.38
C ASN A 163 -20.87 0.11 -21.31
N LEU A 164 -20.62 -0.48 -22.49
CA LEU A 164 -19.61 -0.01 -23.44
C LEU A 164 -20.21 0.85 -24.54
N THR A 165 -19.48 1.88 -24.97
CA THR A 165 -19.81 2.72 -26.12
C THR A 165 -19.33 2.07 -27.43
N ASP A 166 -20.08 2.32 -28.50
CA ASP A 166 -19.67 1.84 -29.83
C ASP A 166 -18.37 2.52 -30.28
N GLY A 167 -17.54 1.80 -31.01
CA GLY A 167 -16.19 2.24 -31.42
C GLY A 167 -15.07 1.99 -30.40
N GLU A 168 -15.39 1.63 -29.15
CA GLU A 168 -14.38 1.25 -28.13
C GLU A 168 -14.27 -0.26 -27.90
N ILE A 169 -15.05 -1.05 -28.65
CA ILE A 169 -15.21 -2.48 -28.41
C ILE A 169 -14.22 -3.25 -29.29
N THR A 170 -13.42 -4.09 -28.64
CA THR A 170 -12.44 -4.93 -29.30
C THR A 170 -12.51 -6.35 -28.82
N PHE A 171 -12.26 -7.27 -29.76
CA PHE A 171 -12.02 -8.67 -29.47
C PHE A 171 -10.53 -8.96 -29.59
N TYR A 172 -10.06 -9.83 -28.71
CA TYR A 172 -8.76 -10.47 -28.85
C TYR A 172 -8.97 -11.94 -29.09
N THR A 173 -8.40 -12.42 -30.19
CA THR A 173 -8.38 -13.84 -30.52
C THR A 173 -6.97 -14.37 -30.38
N GLN A 174 -6.81 -15.46 -29.66
CA GLN A 174 -5.57 -16.24 -29.65
C GLN A 174 -5.89 -17.73 -29.70
N GLY A 175 -5.25 -18.45 -30.61
CA GLY A 175 -5.51 -19.88 -30.79
C GLY A 175 -6.99 -20.14 -31.11
N GLY A 176 -7.65 -20.93 -30.25
CA GLY A 176 -9.07 -21.27 -30.38
C GLY A 176 -10.03 -20.34 -29.62
N PHE A 177 -9.50 -19.37 -28.87
CA PHE A 177 -10.26 -18.55 -27.93
C PHE A 177 -10.39 -17.10 -28.41
N THR A 178 -11.57 -16.53 -28.21
CA THR A 178 -11.88 -15.12 -28.49
C THR A 178 -12.54 -14.50 -27.28
N ASP A 179 -12.04 -13.36 -26.81
CA ASP A 179 -12.63 -12.62 -25.70
C ASP A 179 -12.87 -11.15 -25.97
N LEU A 180 -13.88 -10.60 -25.28
CA LEU A 180 -14.13 -9.17 -25.16
C LEU A 180 -13.12 -8.55 -24.22
N CYS A 181 -12.14 -7.85 -24.79
CA CYS A 181 -11.04 -7.26 -24.04
C CYS A 181 -10.51 -6.01 -24.75
N ARG A 182 -10.08 -5.00 -23.99
CA ARG A 182 -9.44 -3.78 -24.53
C ARG A 182 -7.93 -3.96 -24.77
N GLY A 183 -7.31 -4.93 -24.09
CA GLY A 183 -5.88 -5.15 -24.05
C GLY A 183 -5.15 -4.11 -23.19
N PRO A 184 -3.82 -3.97 -23.36
CA PRO A 184 -2.99 -4.65 -24.37
C PRO A 184 -2.67 -6.11 -24.03
N HIS A 185 -2.19 -6.84 -25.04
CA HIS A 185 -1.62 -8.16 -24.91
C HIS A 185 -0.16 -8.23 -25.36
N ILE A 186 0.56 -9.23 -24.85
CA ILE A 186 1.91 -9.56 -25.31
C ILE A 186 1.89 -10.05 -26.76
N PRO A 187 3.00 -10.01 -27.52
CA PRO A 187 2.96 -10.28 -28.96
C PRO A 187 2.50 -11.71 -29.31
N ASN A 188 2.82 -12.70 -28.46
CA ASN A 188 2.39 -14.08 -28.64
C ASN A 188 2.41 -14.86 -27.32
N THR A 189 1.73 -16.00 -27.30
CA THR A 189 1.63 -16.86 -26.10
C THR A 189 2.96 -17.49 -25.67
N GLY A 190 3.96 -17.56 -26.54
CA GLY A 190 5.25 -18.22 -26.30
C GLY A 190 6.18 -17.48 -25.33
N PHE A 191 5.85 -16.23 -25.00
CA PHE A 191 6.51 -15.49 -23.93
C PHE A 191 6.22 -16.09 -22.54
N ILE A 192 5.10 -16.79 -22.37
CA ILE A 192 4.70 -17.43 -21.12
C ILE A 192 5.38 -18.79 -21.04
N LYS A 193 6.32 -18.98 -20.09
CA LYS A 193 7.10 -20.23 -20.02
C LYS A 193 6.93 -20.99 -18.72
N ALA A 194 6.81 -20.26 -17.61
CA ALA A 194 6.61 -20.83 -16.30
C ALA A 194 5.24 -20.41 -15.77
N ILE A 195 4.47 -21.38 -15.28
CA ILE A 195 3.04 -21.22 -14.99
C ILE A 195 2.77 -21.88 -13.65
N LYS A 196 2.07 -21.16 -12.76
CA LYS A 196 1.54 -21.71 -11.52
C LYS A 196 0.13 -21.20 -11.28
N LEU A 197 -0.83 -22.11 -11.14
CA LEU A 197 -2.15 -21.81 -10.59
C LEU A 197 -2.08 -21.95 -9.07
N THR A 198 -2.66 -20.97 -8.35
CA THR A 198 -2.39 -20.77 -6.92
C THR A 198 -3.56 -21.15 -6.03
N SER A 199 -4.76 -20.67 -6.34
CA SER A 199 -5.94 -20.93 -5.51
C SER A 199 -7.24 -20.80 -6.30
N ILE A 200 -8.25 -21.53 -5.85
CA ILE A 200 -9.64 -21.45 -6.31
C ILE A 200 -10.44 -20.74 -5.22
N ALA A 201 -11.24 -19.74 -5.59
CA ALA A 201 -12.11 -19.01 -4.68
C ALA A 201 -13.51 -18.85 -5.27
N GLY A 202 -14.48 -18.54 -4.42
CA GLY A 202 -15.79 -18.07 -4.87
C GLY A 202 -15.79 -16.56 -5.09
N ALA A 203 -16.43 -16.09 -6.15
CA ALA A 203 -16.73 -14.69 -6.37
C ALA A 203 -18.23 -14.55 -6.64
N TYR A 204 -18.81 -13.40 -6.34
CA TYR A 204 -20.20 -13.12 -6.70
C TYR A 204 -20.25 -12.21 -7.92
N TRP A 205 -21.12 -12.51 -8.87
CA TRP A 205 -21.29 -11.67 -10.06
C TRP A 205 -21.65 -10.23 -9.64
N LYS A 206 -20.92 -9.24 -10.17
CA LYS A 206 -20.97 -7.81 -9.79
C LYS A 206 -20.64 -7.52 -8.32
N GLY A 207 -20.08 -8.49 -7.59
CA GLY A 207 -19.77 -8.35 -6.17
C GLY A 207 -20.98 -8.36 -5.24
N ASP A 208 -22.16 -8.76 -5.73
CA ASP A 208 -23.40 -8.83 -4.94
C ASP A 208 -23.72 -10.28 -4.58
N GLU A 209 -23.76 -10.61 -3.29
CA GLU A 209 -24.06 -11.94 -2.76
C GLU A 209 -25.41 -12.51 -3.21
N LYS A 210 -26.33 -11.66 -3.67
CA LYS A 210 -27.64 -12.07 -4.21
C LYS A 210 -27.55 -12.61 -5.63
N ASN A 211 -26.46 -12.31 -6.34
CA ASN A 211 -26.23 -12.79 -7.70
C ASN A 211 -25.60 -14.19 -7.70
N LYS A 212 -25.53 -14.79 -8.89
CA LYS A 212 -24.92 -16.10 -9.09
C LYS A 212 -23.45 -16.09 -8.63
N GLN A 213 -23.07 -17.14 -7.90
CA GLN A 213 -21.69 -17.39 -7.50
C GLN A 213 -20.88 -17.90 -8.70
N LEU A 214 -19.77 -17.25 -8.96
CA LEU A 214 -18.76 -17.60 -9.96
C LEU A 214 -17.57 -18.28 -9.30
N THR A 215 -16.82 -19.05 -10.10
CA THR A 215 -15.54 -19.60 -9.70
C THR A 215 -14.43 -18.63 -10.11
N ARG A 216 -13.61 -18.20 -9.14
CA ARG A 216 -12.42 -17.38 -9.37
C ARG A 216 -11.18 -18.26 -9.31
N LEU A 217 -10.41 -18.29 -10.39
CA LEU A 217 -9.14 -19.01 -10.44
C LEU A 217 -7.97 -18.02 -10.47
N TYR A 218 -7.06 -18.12 -9.50
CA TYR A 218 -5.85 -17.30 -9.41
C TYR A 218 -4.63 -18.00 -10.01
N GLY A 219 -3.78 -17.24 -10.68
CA GLY A 219 -2.54 -17.74 -11.26
C GLY A 219 -1.43 -16.70 -11.32
N ILE A 220 -0.21 -17.18 -11.48
CA ILE A 220 0.97 -16.35 -11.76
C ILE A 220 1.84 -17.04 -12.80
N THR A 221 2.46 -16.24 -13.65
CA THR A 221 3.29 -16.70 -14.75
C THR A 221 4.55 -15.85 -14.87
N PHE A 222 5.59 -16.45 -15.45
CA PHE A 222 6.90 -15.84 -15.65
C PHE A 222 7.49 -16.20 -17.03
N PRO A 223 8.40 -15.36 -17.56
CA PRO A 223 9.10 -15.63 -18.82
C PRO A 223 10.13 -16.77 -18.71
N ASN A 224 10.45 -17.24 -17.50
CA ASN A 224 11.34 -18.39 -17.24
C ASN A 224 11.02 -19.08 -15.91
N GLN A 225 11.49 -20.33 -15.76
CA GLN A 225 11.24 -21.17 -14.59
C GLN A 225 11.96 -20.67 -13.33
N LYS A 226 13.16 -20.10 -13.48
CA LYS A 226 13.96 -19.62 -12.35
C LYS A 226 13.21 -18.56 -11.55
N GLU A 227 12.59 -17.58 -12.22
CA GLU A 227 11.80 -16.54 -11.56
C GLU A 227 10.55 -17.10 -10.86
N LEU A 228 9.91 -18.13 -11.42
CA LEU A 228 8.80 -18.80 -10.75
C LEU A 228 9.27 -19.51 -9.48
N ASP A 229 10.39 -20.23 -9.54
CA ASP A 229 10.95 -20.93 -8.39
C ASP A 229 11.37 -19.95 -7.29
N GLU A 230 12.00 -18.83 -7.65
CA GLU A 230 12.34 -17.73 -6.73
C GLU A 230 11.09 -17.13 -6.07
N TYR A 231 10.02 -16.92 -6.85
CA TYR A 231 8.75 -16.41 -6.34
C TYR A 231 8.08 -17.39 -5.38
N LEU A 232 8.06 -18.69 -5.72
CA LEU A 232 7.48 -19.73 -4.85
C LEU A 232 8.27 -19.89 -3.55
N LEU A 233 9.60 -19.83 -3.62
CA LEU A 233 10.46 -19.84 -2.43
C LEU A 233 10.15 -18.64 -1.53
N LEU A 234 9.97 -17.45 -2.11
CA LEU A 234 9.62 -16.25 -1.36
C LEU A 234 8.25 -16.38 -0.68
N LEU A 235 7.26 -16.97 -1.35
CA LEU A 235 5.94 -17.24 -0.75
C LEU A 235 6.01 -18.23 0.40
N GLU A 236 6.79 -19.31 0.26
CA GLU A 236 6.98 -20.28 1.34
C GLU A 236 7.69 -19.68 2.55
N GLU A 237 8.74 -18.88 2.32
CA GLU A 237 9.40 -18.15 3.40
C GLU A 237 8.48 -17.11 4.05
N ALA A 238 7.63 -16.44 3.28
CA ALA A 238 6.63 -15.51 3.79
C ALA A 238 5.61 -16.20 4.70
N LYS A 239 5.09 -17.38 4.30
CA LYS A 239 4.16 -18.17 5.13
C LYS A 239 4.79 -18.63 6.45
N LYS A 240 6.06 -19.03 6.43
CA LYS A 240 6.78 -19.43 7.66
C LYS A 240 6.97 -18.26 8.63
N ARG A 241 7.05 -17.04 8.09
CA ARG A 241 7.30 -15.81 8.84
C ARG A 241 6.03 -15.07 9.24
N ASP A 242 4.86 -15.56 8.89
CA ASP A 242 3.60 -14.90 9.23
C ASP A 242 3.45 -14.79 10.75
N HIS A 243 3.39 -13.55 11.25
CA HIS A 243 3.32 -13.27 12.69
C HIS A 243 2.07 -13.86 13.35
N ARG A 244 0.99 -14.14 12.60
CA ARG A 244 -0.23 -14.77 13.13
C ARG A 244 0.00 -16.24 13.44
N LYS A 245 0.77 -16.91 12.58
CA LYS A 245 1.18 -18.30 12.78
C LYS A 245 2.20 -18.37 13.92
N LEU A 246 3.27 -17.58 13.82
CA LEU A 246 4.35 -17.56 14.81
C LEU A 246 3.88 -17.11 16.19
N GLY A 247 3.03 -16.08 16.24
CA GLY A 247 2.48 -15.57 17.50
C GLY A 247 1.69 -16.62 18.27
N LYS A 248 0.94 -17.49 17.55
CA LYS A 248 0.24 -18.63 18.14
C LYS A 248 1.20 -19.74 18.56
N GLU A 249 2.13 -20.13 17.70
CA GLU A 249 3.10 -21.20 17.97
C GLU A 249 4.01 -20.89 19.16
N LEU A 250 4.39 -19.62 19.33
CA LEU A 250 5.27 -19.14 20.39
C LEU A 250 4.53 -18.63 21.63
N GLY A 251 3.20 -18.64 21.63
CA GLY A 251 2.39 -18.14 22.75
C GLY A 251 2.63 -16.66 23.07
N ILE A 252 2.79 -15.82 22.04
CA ILE A 252 3.01 -14.38 22.17
C ILE A 252 1.69 -13.64 22.43
N TYR A 253 0.65 -13.99 21.67
CA TYR A 253 -0.67 -13.39 21.81
C TYR A 253 -1.74 -14.36 21.36
N THR A 254 -2.97 -14.10 21.78
CA THR A 254 -4.17 -14.73 21.23
C THR A 254 -5.21 -13.68 20.89
N MET A 255 -6.13 -14.04 20.01
CA MET A 255 -7.35 -13.27 19.71
C MET A 255 -8.52 -14.12 20.14
N ASP A 256 -9.55 -13.48 20.68
CA ASP A 256 -10.76 -14.15 21.15
C ASP A 256 -11.99 -13.40 20.65
N ASP A 257 -12.97 -14.15 20.15
CA ASP A 257 -14.15 -13.57 19.51
C ASP A 257 -15.08 -12.89 20.53
N GLU A 258 -15.13 -13.37 21.78
CA GLU A 258 -15.93 -12.74 22.85
C GLU A 258 -15.28 -11.43 23.33
N VAL A 259 -13.94 -11.38 23.36
CA VAL A 259 -13.21 -10.12 23.65
C VAL A 259 -13.40 -9.10 22.52
N GLY A 260 -13.37 -9.55 21.27
CA GLY A 260 -13.70 -8.75 20.10
C GLY A 260 -12.56 -8.57 19.11
N GLN A 261 -12.91 -8.37 17.84
CA GLN A 261 -11.95 -8.29 16.74
C GLN A 261 -10.99 -7.10 16.86
N GLY A 262 -9.70 -7.37 16.62
CA GLY A 262 -8.65 -6.36 16.66
C GLY A 262 -8.22 -5.96 18.08
N LEU A 263 -8.57 -6.77 19.08
CA LEU A 263 -8.21 -6.56 20.49
C LEU A 263 -7.31 -7.73 20.96
N PRO A 264 -5.99 -7.68 20.67
CA PRO A 264 -5.08 -8.77 21.05
C PRO A 264 -4.98 -8.93 22.56
N LEU A 265 -5.00 -10.19 23.01
CA LEU A 265 -4.64 -10.59 24.36
C LEU A 265 -3.17 -10.98 24.37
N TRP A 266 -2.34 -10.16 25.01
CA TRP A 266 -0.93 -10.47 25.20
C TRP A 266 -0.75 -11.61 26.21
N MET A 267 -0.09 -12.67 25.77
CA MET A 267 0.24 -13.84 26.59
C MET A 267 1.60 -13.65 27.27
N PRO A 268 1.98 -14.46 28.28
CA PRO A 268 3.19 -14.22 29.08
C PRO A 268 4.47 -13.96 28.26
N ASN A 269 4.71 -14.71 27.19
CA ASN A 269 5.89 -14.51 26.34
C ASN A 269 5.83 -13.17 25.58
N GLY A 270 4.64 -12.76 25.12
CA GLY A 270 4.46 -11.45 24.50
C GLY A 270 4.59 -10.30 25.49
N THR A 271 4.15 -10.50 26.74
CA THR A 271 4.32 -9.52 27.81
C THR A 271 5.78 -9.25 28.11
N ILE A 272 6.64 -10.28 28.12
CA ILE A 272 8.10 -10.10 28.30
C ILE A 272 8.68 -9.20 27.19
N ILE A 273 8.32 -9.46 25.93
CA ILE A 273 8.76 -8.64 24.79
C ILE A 273 8.32 -7.19 24.96
N ILE A 274 7.07 -6.98 25.38
CA ILE A 274 6.53 -5.63 25.68
C ILE A 274 7.38 -4.95 26.75
N GLU A 275 7.64 -5.61 27.88
CA GLU A 275 8.39 -5.02 28.98
C GLU A 275 9.82 -4.62 28.60
N GLU A 276 10.52 -5.46 27.81
CA GLU A 276 11.87 -5.14 27.34
C GLU A 276 11.88 -4.02 26.30
N LEU A 277 10.88 -3.93 25.42
CA LEU A 277 10.71 -2.80 24.51
C LEU A 277 10.42 -1.50 25.26
N GLU A 278 9.53 -1.55 26.24
CA GLU A 278 9.24 -0.39 27.08
C GLU A 278 10.47 0.04 27.87
N LYS A 279 11.26 -0.90 28.40
CA LYS A 279 12.50 -0.60 29.12
C LYS A 279 13.51 0.10 28.21
N LEU A 280 13.74 -0.41 27.01
CA LEU A 280 14.60 0.23 26.00
C LEU A 280 14.15 1.66 25.68
N ALA A 281 12.83 1.86 25.51
CA ALA A 281 12.25 3.18 25.32
C ALA A 281 12.50 4.07 26.53
N LYS A 282 12.21 3.60 27.76
CA LYS A 282 12.40 4.38 28.99
C LYS A 282 13.85 4.83 29.17
N GLU A 283 14.82 3.98 28.86
CA GLU A 283 16.25 4.30 28.90
C GLU A 283 16.60 5.38 27.86
N THR A 284 16.22 5.16 26.60
CA THR A 284 16.52 6.09 25.50
C THR A 284 15.81 7.44 25.66
N GLU A 285 14.59 7.43 26.21
CA GLU A 285 13.81 8.62 26.54
C GLU A 285 14.40 9.37 27.74
N GLY A 286 14.91 8.64 28.74
CA GLY A 286 15.66 9.21 29.86
C GLY A 286 16.90 9.96 29.38
N ASP A 287 17.71 9.32 28.54
CA ASP A 287 18.90 9.93 27.92
C ASP A 287 18.55 11.18 27.08
N GLY A 288 17.38 11.17 26.42
CA GLY A 288 16.86 12.29 25.63
C GLY A 288 16.18 13.40 26.46
N GLY A 289 16.10 13.26 27.79
CA GLY A 289 15.47 14.23 28.67
C GLY A 289 13.94 14.32 28.53
N TYR A 290 13.29 13.23 28.13
CA TYR A 290 11.82 13.17 28.08
C TYR A 290 11.23 13.00 29.48
N LYS A 291 10.12 13.69 29.74
CA LYS A 291 9.33 13.57 30.97
C LYS A 291 8.18 12.61 30.71
N ARG A 292 8.15 11.49 31.43
CA ARG A 292 7.06 10.53 31.26
C ARG A 292 5.80 10.97 31.99
N VAL A 293 4.66 10.75 31.35
CA VAL A 293 3.33 11.02 31.90
C VAL A 293 2.41 9.81 31.71
N VAL A 294 1.23 9.86 32.31
CA VAL A 294 0.14 8.90 32.08
C VAL A 294 -1.14 9.71 31.93
N THR A 295 -1.94 9.41 30.90
CA THR A 295 -3.17 10.15 30.59
C THR A 295 -4.38 9.23 30.49
N PRO A 296 -5.59 9.72 30.84
CA PRO A 296 -6.81 8.92 30.77
C PRO A 296 -7.10 8.33 29.38
N HIS A 297 -7.88 7.24 29.34
CA HIS A 297 -8.33 6.58 28.11
C HIS A 297 -9.55 7.25 27.48
N ILE A 298 -10.29 8.05 28.26
CA ILE A 298 -11.55 8.68 27.86
C ILE A 298 -11.46 10.19 28.07
N ALA A 299 -12.11 10.96 27.20
CA ALA A 299 -12.27 12.40 27.37
C ALA A 299 -13.57 12.90 26.76
N LYS A 300 -13.99 14.09 27.21
CA LYS A 300 -15.17 14.77 26.70
C LYS A 300 -15.05 15.14 25.22
N GLU A 301 -16.18 15.15 24.53
CA GLU A 301 -16.32 15.59 23.13
C GLU A 301 -15.64 16.94 22.87
N SER A 302 -15.78 17.90 23.79
CA SER A 302 -15.19 19.24 23.68
C SER A 302 -13.67 19.25 23.50
N LEU A 303 -12.95 18.27 24.08
CA LEU A 303 -11.51 18.14 23.90
C LEU A 303 -11.15 17.80 22.44
N TYR A 304 -11.89 16.85 21.86
CA TYR A 304 -11.66 16.39 20.50
C TYR A 304 -12.17 17.38 19.45
N LEU A 305 -13.23 18.14 19.75
CA LEU A 305 -13.63 19.31 18.95
C LEU A 305 -12.51 20.37 18.95
N THR A 306 -11.96 20.70 20.12
CA THR A 306 -10.87 21.69 20.25
C THR A 306 -9.66 21.28 19.43
N SER A 307 -9.24 20.02 19.52
CA SER A 307 -8.11 19.51 18.72
C SER A 307 -8.41 19.40 17.22
N GLY A 308 -9.67 19.27 16.83
CA GLY A 308 -10.08 19.01 15.45
C GLY A 308 -10.18 17.53 15.09
N HIS A 309 -9.92 16.60 16.03
CA HIS A 309 -10.03 15.18 15.74
C HIS A 309 -11.46 14.73 15.44
N LEU A 310 -12.48 15.26 16.11
CA LEU A 310 -13.85 14.90 15.73
C LEU A 310 -14.22 15.37 14.31
N PRO A 311 -13.99 16.65 13.94
CA PRO A 311 -14.26 17.11 12.57
C PRO A 311 -13.56 16.32 11.45
N TYR A 312 -12.33 15.84 11.69
CA TYR A 312 -11.50 15.21 10.64
C TYR A 312 -11.34 13.69 10.78
N TYR A 313 -11.67 13.11 11.94
CA TYR A 313 -11.30 11.73 12.32
C TYR A 313 -12.45 10.96 12.99
N ALA A 314 -13.67 11.51 13.06
CA ALA A 314 -14.81 10.87 13.72
C ALA A 314 -15.07 9.44 13.23
N ASP A 315 -15.00 9.19 11.92
CA ASP A 315 -15.25 7.86 11.33
C ASP A 315 -14.24 6.78 11.78
N SER A 316 -13.07 7.22 12.26
CA SER A 316 -12.00 6.35 12.77
C SER A 316 -11.94 6.33 14.31
N MET A 317 -12.85 7.01 15.00
CA MET A 317 -12.99 6.97 16.46
C MET A 317 -14.08 5.99 16.87
N PHE A 318 -13.93 5.38 18.05
CA PHE A 318 -15.03 4.60 18.62
C PHE A 318 -16.25 5.50 18.90
N PRO A 319 -17.48 4.97 18.77
CA PRO A 319 -18.69 5.72 19.09
C PRO A 319 -18.66 6.32 20.50
N PRO A 320 -19.29 7.49 20.70
CA PRO A 320 -19.33 8.11 22.02
C PRO A 320 -20.10 7.26 23.03
N MET A 321 -19.66 7.33 24.28
CA MET A 321 -20.44 6.94 25.45
C MET A 321 -21.20 8.19 25.94
N GLU A 322 -22.51 8.09 26.07
CA GLU A 322 -23.36 9.16 26.61
C GLU A 322 -23.59 8.96 28.10
N MET A 323 -23.23 9.96 28.90
CA MET A 323 -23.40 9.94 30.35
C MET A 323 -23.69 11.35 30.85
N ASP A 324 -24.75 11.51 31.66
CA ASP A 324 -25.16 12.79 32.26
C ASP A 324 -25.34 13.95 31.26
N GLY A 325 -25.83 13.66 30.05
CA GLY A 325 -26.00 14.65 28.98
C GLY A 325 -24.70 15.07 28.29
N GLU A 326 -23.58 14.44 28.62
CA GLU A 326 -22.27 14.68 28.00
C GLU A 326 -21.83 13.46 27.18
N LYS A 327 -21.09 13.72 26.10
CA LYS A 327 -20.47 12.68 25.27
C LYS A 327 -19.00 12.50 25.63
N TYR A 328 -18.61 11.26 25.88
CA TYR A 328 -17.23 10.86 26.12
C TYR A 328 -16.76 9.92 25.01
N TYR A 329 -15.52 10.10 24.58
CA TYR A 329 -14.89 9.26 23.57
C TYR A 329 -13.66 8.59 24.13
N LEU A 330 -13.44 7.34 23.72
CA LEU A 330 -12.13 6.69 23.83
C LEU A 330 -11.12 7.48 22.99
N LYS A 331 -9.92 7.70 23.52
CA LYS A 331 -8.87 8.44 22.82
C LYS A 331 -8.36 7.65 21.62
N ALA A 332 -8.36 8.25 20.45
CA ALA A 332 -7.70 7.70 19.25
C ALA A 332 -6.21 8.07 19.17
N MET A 333 -5.76 9.01 20.03
CA MET A 333 -4.40 9.52 20.12
C MET A 333 -4.17 10.28 21.43
N ASN A 334 -2.90 10.40 21.85
CA ASN A 334 -2.54 11.02 23.13
C ASN A 334 -2.39 12.55 23.05
N CYS A 335 -2.19 13.12 21.86
CA CYS A 335 -1.85 14.53 21.64
C CYS A 335 -2.72 15.52 22.45
N PRO A 336 -4.06 15.45 22.40
CA PRO A 336 -4.93 16.37 23.13
C PRO A 336 -4.68 16.39 24.64
N HIS A 337 -4.35 15.23 25.23
CA HIS A 337 -4.07 15.10 26.65
C HIS A 337 -2.70 15.68 27.00
N HIS A 338 -1.68 15.45 26.17
CA HIS A 338 -0.35 16.03 26.36
C HIS A 338 -0.38 17.56 26.26
N HIS A 339 -1.19 18.13 25.37
CA HIS A 339 -1.40 19.59 25.31
C HIS A 339 -1.99 20.15 26.60
N LYS A 340 -2.91 19.42 27.25
CA LYS A 340 -3.44 19.82 28.57
C LYS A 340 -2.39 19.76 29.66
N ILE A 341 -1.47 18.79 29.62
CA ILE A 341 -0.33 18.72 30.55
C ILE A 341 0.63 19.90 30.32
N PHE A 342 0.96 20.21 29.06
CA PHE A 342 1.82 21.36 28.75
C PHE A 342 1.22 22.66 29.32
N ALA A 343 -0.08 22.88 29.10
CA ALA A 343 -0.81 24.07 29.53
C ALA A 343 -1.08 24.14 31.05
N ALA A 344 -0.86 23.06 31.80
CA ALA A 344 -1.18 23.02 33.23
C ALA A 344 -0.29 23.95 34.08
N GLU A 345 0.90 24.29 33.57
CA GLU A 345 1.86 25.15 34.26
C GLU A 345 2.46 26.14 33.26
N PRO A 346 2.72 27.40 33.65
CA PRO A 346 3.43 28.37 32.81
C PRO A 346 4.78 27.83 32.33
N LYS A 347 5.20 28.26 31.13
CA LYS A 347 6.48 27.88 30.51
C LYS A 347 7.24 29.13 30.09
N SER A 348 8.55 29.11 30.24
CA SER A 348 9.49 30.11 29.71
C SER A 348 10.32 29.50 28.57
N TYR A 349 10.97 30.34 27.77
CA TYR A 349 11.95 29.93 26.76
C TYR A 349 13.08 29.05 27.32
N ARG A 350 13.34 29.13 28.64
CA ARG A 350 14.32 28.28 29.35
C ARG A 350 13.83 26.86 29.60
N ASP A 351 12.52 26.66 29.65
CA ASP A 351 11.90 25.35 29.83
C ASP A 351 11.76 24.59 28.51
N LEU A 352 11.96 25.28 27.39
CA LEU A 352 11.99 24.68 26.06
C LEU A 352 13.42 24.24 25.67
N PRO A 353 13.59 23.08 25.02
CA PRO A 353 12.53 22.19 24.53
C PRO A 353 11.91 21.35 25.66
N TYR A 354 10.58 21.32 25.72
CA TYR A 354 9.83 20.54 26.69
C TYR A 354 9.34 19.25 26.04
N ARG A 355 9.72 18.09 26.56
CA ARG A 355 9.46 16.79 25.94
C ARG A 355 8.59 15.92 26.85
N ILE A 356 7.41 15.53 26.39
CA ILE A 356 6.51 14.63 27.11
C ILE A 356 6.43 13.30 26.37
N ALA A 357 6.59 12.17 27.08
CA ALA A 357 6.43 10.83 26.51
C ALA A 357 5.43 9.98 27.30
N GLU A 358 4.70 9.11 26.62
CA GLU A 358 3.77 8.16 27.20
C GLU A 358 3.71 6.90 26.32
N TYR A 359 3.74 5.72 26.93
CA TYR A 359 3.24 4.51 26.26
C TYR A 359 1.72 4.50 26.31
N GLY A 360 1.11 5.33 25.46
CA GLY A 360 -0.31 5.66 25.58
C GLY A 360 -1.19 4.66 24.84
N THR A 361 -2.14 4.05 25.55
CA THR A 361 -3.14 3.16 24.96
C THR A 361 -4.20 3.96 24.22
N CYS A 362 -4.34 3.72 22.92
CA CYS A 362 -5.29 4.40 22.04
C CYS A 362 -6.24 3.40 21.37
N TYR A 363 -7.38 3.90 20.91
CA TYR A 363 -8.44 3.11 20.31
C TYR A 363 -8.86 3.70 18.96
N ARG A 364 -8.78 2.91 17.90
CA ARG A 364 -9.19 3.30 16.54
C ARG A 364 -10.26 2.36 16.02
N TYR A 365 -11.31 2.93 15.44
CA TYR A 365 -12.39 2.18 14.83
C TYR A 365 -12.00 1.76 13.41
N GLU A 366 -11.12 0.76 13.33
CA GLU A 366 -10.77 0.12 12.06
C GLU A 366 -11.91 -0.79 11.60
N GLN A 367 -12.21 -0.79 10.30
CA GLN A 367 -13.28 -1.64 9.76
C GLN A 367 -12.89 -3.11 9.90
N SER A 368 -13.86 -4.00 10.14
CA SER A 368 -13.58 -5.42 10.41
C SER A 368 -12.79 -6.10 9.29
N GLY A 369 -13.09 -5.78 8.02
CA GLY A 369 -12.36 -6.30 6.86
C GLY A 369 -10.93 -5.78 6.70
N GLU A 370 -10.55 -4.76 7.46
CA GLU A 370 -9.22 -4.16 7.43
C GLU A 370 -8.29 -4.71 8.53
N LEU A 371 -8.83 -5.37 9.53
CA LEU A 371 -8.07 -5.92 10.64
C LEU A 371 -7.12 -7.03 10.16
N PHE A 372 -5.87 -6.99 10.62
CA PHE A 372 -4.86 -7.94 10.20
C PHE A 372 -3.87 -8.24 11.32
N GLY A 373 -4.14 -9.34 12.05
CA GLY A 373 -3.28 -9.84 13.12
C GLY A 373 -2.91 -8.73 14.11
N LEU A 374 -1.60 -8.48 14.26
CA LEU A 374 -1.08 -7.38 15.08
C LEU A 374 -0.76 -6.11 14.28
N MET A 375 -0.76 -6.16 12.94
CA MET A 375 -0.35 -5.01 12.12
C MET A 375 -1.42 -3.92 12.03
N ARG A 376 -2.69 -4.33 12.10
CA ARG A 376 -3.86 -3.45 12.08
C ARG A 376 -4.90 -3.95 13.07
N VAL A 377 -5.02 -3.22 14.18
CA VAL A 377 -5.76 -3.54 15.40
C VAL A 377 -6.58 -2.33 15.82
N ARG A 378 -7.54 -2.53 16.74
CA ARG A 378 -8.37 -1.45 17.29
C ARG A 378 -7.84 -0.88 18.60
N CYS A 379 -7.17 -1.69 19.42
CA CYS A 379 -6.47 -1.24 20.63
C CYS A 379 -4.96 -1.25 20.35
N LEU A 380 -4.30 -0.12 20.58
CA LEU A 380 -2.89 0.09 20.25
C LEU A 380 -2.16 0.73 21.42
N HIS A 381 -0.95 0.24 21.72
CA HIS A 381 -0.07 0.82 22.75
C HIS A 381 1.10 1.52 22.06
N MET A 382 1.05 2.86 22.00
CA MET A 382 1.98 3.63 21.19
C MET A 382 3.10 4.23 22.03
N ASN A 383 4.36 4.11 21.58
CA ASN A 383 5.51 4.83 22.16
C ASN A 383 5.47 6.31 21.77
N ASP A 384 4.46 7.02 22.27
CA ASP A 384 4.11 8.35 21.79
C ASP A 384 4.82 9.45 22.58
N ALA A 385 5.23 10.50 21.91
CA ALA A 385 5.76 11.68 22.57
C ALA A 385 5.52 12.96 21.78
N HIS A 386 5.44 14.05 22.53
CA HIS A 386 5.16 15.39 22.06
C HIS A 386 6.24 16.33 22.58
N ILE A 387 6.99 16.93 21.66
CA ILE A 387 8.08 17.87 21.94
C ILE A 387 7.59 19.27 21.60
N TYR A 388 7.64 20.17 22.57
CA TYR A 388 7.31 21.58 22.42
C TYR A 388 8.62 22.35 22.34
N CYS A 389 8.86 23.04 21.23
CA CYS A 389 10.11 23.75 20.98
C CYS A 389 9.84 25.07 20.24
N ASN A 390 10.79 25.99 20.31
CA ASN A 390 10.76 27.19 19.47
C ASN A 390 11.37 26.89 18.08
N LYS A 391 11.23 27.84 17.14
CA LYS A 391 11.72 27.69 15.76
C LYS A 391 13.24 27.45 15.68
N GLU A 392 14.03 28.08 16.57
CA GLU A 392 15.49 27.93 16.60
C GLU A 392 15.91 26.51 17.03
N GLN A 393 15.14 25.88 17.91
CA GLN A 393 15.39 24.54 18.45
C GLN A 393 14.91 23.43 17.53
N PHE A 394 13.96 23.70 16.63
CA PHE A 394 13.29 22.69 15.80
C PHE A 394 14.28 21.76 15.08
N PHE A 395 15.30 22.32 14.43
CA PHE A 395 16.27 21.53 13.68
C PHE A 395 16.96 20.47 14.56
N ALA A 396 17.41 20.88 15.76
CA ALA A 396 18.10 20.00 16.69
C ALA A 396 17.17 18.92 17.24
N GLU A 397 15.93 19.28 17.60
CA GLU A 397 14.93 18.33 18.11
C GLU A 397 14.51 17.31 17.07
N PHE A 398 14.23 17.77 15.85
CA PHE A 398 13.82 16.90 14.75
C PHE A 398 14.96 15.95 14.34
N LYS A 399 16.20 16.45 14.29
CA LYS A 399 17.38 15.62 14.08
C LYS A 399 17.56 14.58 15.19
N ALA A 400 17.39 14.95 16.47
CA ALA A 400 17.54 14.02 17.58
C ALA A 400 16.53 12.87 17.51
N VAL A 401 15.30 13.14 17.05
CA VAL A 401 14.30 12.09 16.77
C VAL A 401 14.74 11.20 15.61
N ASN A 402 15.29 11.77 14.53
CA ASN A 402 15.88 11.01 13.42
C ASN A 402 17.04 10.09 13.86
N ASP A 403 17.95 10.61 14.69
CA ASP A 403 19.06 9.81 15.24
C ASP A 403 18.53 8.66 16.13
N MET A 404 17.42 8.88 16.86
CA MET A 404 16.75 7.85 17.65
C MET A 404 16.22 6.71 16.78
N TYR A 405 15.62 7.02 15.63
CA TYR A 405 15.21 5.99 14.65
C TYR A 405 16.38 5.13 14.19
N LEU A 406 17.47 5.78 13.76
CA LEU A 406 18.65 5.08 13.27
C LEU A 406 19.30 4.20 14.34
N LYS A 407 19.31 4.67 15.60
CA LYS A 407 19.74 3.87 16.76
C LYS A 407 18.91 2.61 16.90
N TYR A 408 17.58 2.71 16.84
CA TYR A 408 16.70 1.55 16.92
C TYR A 408 16.88 0.61 15.73
N PHE A 409 16.99 1.11 14.50
CA PHE A 409 17.23 0.25 13.33
C PHE A 409 18.50 -0.57 13.47
N LYS A 410 19.56 0.03 14.01
CA LYS A 410 20.79 -0.70 14.32
C LYS A 410 20.59 -1.76 15.41
N ILE A 411 19.83 -1.47 16.48
CA ILE A 411 19.55 -2.44 17.56
C ILE A 411 18.76 -3.64 17.02
N PHE A 412 17.77 -3.40 16.16
CA PHE A 412 16.89 -4.45 15.64
C PHE A 412 17.41 -5.10 14.35
N GLY A 413 18.50 -4.60 13.74
CA GLY A 413 19.05 -5.16 12.49
C GLY A 413 18.23 -4.81 11.24
N VAL A 414 17.64 -3.61 11.20
CA VAL A 414 16.88 -3.12 10.06
C VAL A 414 17.81 -2.37 9.10
N ASP A 415 18.26 -3.06 8.05
CA ASP A 415 19.22 -2.51 7.09
C ASP A 415 18.57 -1.64 6.01
N LYS A 416 17.33 -1.96 5.62
CA LYS A 416 16.62 -1.28 4.54
C LYS A 416 15.48 -0.43 5.08
N TYR A 417 15.63 0.88 4.93
CA TYR A 417 14.61 1.87 5.26
C TYR A 417 14.64 3.04 4.26
N VAL A 418 13.50 3.71 4.12
CA VAL A 418 13.41 5.01 3.43
C VAL A 418 12.43 5.88 4.20
N MET A 419 12.74 7.17 4.29
CA MET A 419 11.82 8.14 4.85
C MET A 419 10.93 8.70 3.73
N ARG A 420 9.61 8.72 3.94
CA ARG A 420 8.69 9.43 3.04
C ARG A 420 8.36 10.77 3.66
N LEU A 421 8.79 11.86 3.04
CA LEU A 421 8.36 13.20 3.40
C LEU A 421 7.00 13.45 2.75
N SER A 422 5.95 13.35 3.54
CA SER A 422 4.58 13.56 3.10
C SER A 422 4.24 15.06 3.14
N LEU A 423 3.91 15.60 1.96
CA LEU A 423 3.61 17.01 1.72
C LEU A 423 2.10 17.24 1.60
N HIS A 424 1.66 18.48 1.82
CA HIS A 424 0.25 18.86 1.61
C HIS A 424 -0.08 19.00 0.13
N ASN A 425 -1.37 18.88 -0.19
CA ASN A 425 -1.89 19.34 -1.48
C ASN A 425 -2.47 20.76 -1.32
N PRO A 426 -1.89 21.79 -1.98
CA PRO A 426 -2.38 23.16 -1.91
C PRO A 426 -3.86 23.31 -2.27
N ASP A 427 -4.38 22.51 -3.20
CA ASP A 427 -5.77 22.58 -3.66
C ASP A 427 -6.78 22.10 -2.60
N LYS A 428 -6.30 21.40 -1.55
CA LYS A 428 -7.12 20.85 -0.46
C LYS A 428 -7.00 21.64 0.86
N LEU A 429 -6.39 22.82 0.83
CA LEU A 429 -6.36 23.74 1.97
C LEU A 429 -7.79 24.16 2.36
N GLY A 430 -8.07 24.17 3.67
CA GLY A 430 -9.41 24.43 4.22
C GLY A 430 -10.39 23.26 4.12
N GLN A 431 -10.04 22.18 3.44
CA GLN A 431 -10.85 20.96 3.34
C GLN A 431 -10.21 19.83 4.16
N LYS A 432 -9.10 19.27 3.67
CA LYS A 432 -8.33 18.21 4.35
C LYS A 432 -7.22 18.80 5.22
N TYR A 433 -6.64 19.92 4.80
CA TYR A 433 -5.51 20.56 5.47
C TYR A 433 -5.91 21.89 6.10
N VAL A 434 -5.23 22.28 7.19
CA VAL A 434 -5.38 23.61 7.79
C VAL A 434 -5.05 24.69 6.77
N ASN A 435 -5.90 25.72 6.67
CA ASN A 435 -5.79 26.79 5.65
C ASN A 435 -4.71 27.83 5.99
N GLU A 436 -3.45 27.42 6.00
CA GLU A 436 -2.28 28.25 6.34
C GLU A 436 -1.13 28.01 5.35
N PRO A 437 -1.24 28.47 4.08
CA PRO A 437 -0.32 28.09 3.01
C PRO A 437 1.15 28.45 3.28
N GLU A 438 1.40 29.57 3.96
CA GLU A 438 2.76 30.01 4.27
C GLU A 438 3.43 29.14 5.35
N LEU A 439 2.67 28.72 6.38
CA LEU A 439 3.17 27.82 7.42
C LEU A 439 3.46 26.42 6.88
N TRP A 440 2.65 25.96 5.93
CA TRP A 440 2.90 24.70 5.24
C TRP A 440 4.24 24.71 4.52
N LYS A 441 4.49 25.71 3.67
CA LYS A 441 5.78 25.85 2.98
C LYS A 441 6.94 25.97 3.96
N GLU A 442 6.81 26.81 4.98
CA GLU A 442 7.84 27.00 6.01
C GLU A 442 8.19 25.66 6.70
N THR A 443 7.19 24.93 7.18
CA THR A 443 7.43 23.67 7.91
C THR A 443 7.91 22.53 7.01
N GLU A 444 7.45 22.47 5.77
CA GLU A 444 7.97 21.51 4.77
C GLU A 444 9.45 21.77 4.48
N ASP A 445 9.84 23.04 4.30
CA ASP A 445 11.25 23.43 4.09
C ASP A 445 12.11 23.14 5.33
N MET A 446 11.58 23.37 6.54
CA MET A 446 12.27 23.03 7.79
C MET A 446 12.57 21.53 7.88
N VAL A 447 11.60 20.66 7.56
CA VAL A 447 11.79 19.20 7.57
C VAL A 447 12.76 18.77 6.47
N ARG A 448 12.58 19.29 5.25
CA ARG A 448 13.46 19.02 4.10
C ARG A 448 14.91 19.38 4.41
N LYS A 449 15.14 20.53 5.04
CA LYS A 449 16.48 20.97 5.46
C LYS A 449 17.12 19.98 6.42
N VAL A 450 16.39 19.48 7.42
CA VAL A 450 16.92 18.46 8.35
C VAL A 450 17.30 17.18 7.61
N LEU A 451 16.44 16.70 6.70
CA LEU A 451 16.69 15.49 5.92
C LEU A 451 17.93 15.61 5.02
N LEU A 452 18.10 16.74 4.33
CA LEU A 452 19.25 17.01 3.48
C LEU A 452 20.54 17.11 4.28
N GLU A 453 20.57 17.89 5.38
CA GLU A 453 21.78 18.09 6.18
C GLU A 453 22.20 16.84 6.95
N THR A 454 21.26 15.94 7.26
CA THR A 454 21.55 14.64 7.90
C THR A 454 21.91 13.55 6.91
N ASN A 455 21.89 13.82 5.60
CA ASN A 455 22.04 12.82 4.52
C ASN A 455 21.08 11.63 4.68
N THR A 456 19.88 11.88 5.18
CA THR A 456 18.89 10.83 5.40
C THR A 456 18.22 10.46 4.07
N PRO A 457 18.19 9.17 3.65
CA PRO A 457 17.50 8.78 2.42
C PRO A 457 16.00 9.05 2.51
N PHE A 458 15.48 9.91 1.63
CA PHE A 458 14.05 10.21 1.58
C PHE A 458 13.50 10.36 0.17
N VAL A 459 12.19 10.18 0.06
CA VAL A 459 11.38 10.52 -1.11
C VAL A 459 10.25 11.45 -0.69
N GLU A 460 9.87 12.38 -1.55
CA GLU A 460 8.72 13.25 -1.31
C GLU A 460 7.45 12.62 -1.88
N VAL A 461 6.37 12.66 -1.10
CA VAL A 461 5.06 12.12 -1.50
C VAL A 461 4.00 13.19 -1.30
N GLN A 462 3.27 13.51 -2.36
CA GLN A 462 2.23 14.54 -2.34
C GLN A 462 0.93 14.01 -1.74
N ASP A 463 0.18 14.89 -1.08
CA ASP A 463 -1.16 14.63 -0.52
C ASP A 463 -1.23 13.53 0.57
N GLU A 464 -0.12 13.25 1.24
CA GLU A 464 -0.06 12.25 2.33
C GLU A 464 0.14 12.86 3.72
N ALA A 465 0.32 14.18 3.84
CA ALA A 465 0.58 14.85 5.12
C ALA A 465 -0.55 14.65 6.16
N ALA A 466 -0.25 14.90 7.43
CA ALA A 466 -1.28 15.03 8.47
C ALA A 466 -2.10 16.31 8.22
N PHE A 467 -3.30 16.44 8.79
CA PHE A 467 -4.12 17.63 8.54
C PHE A 467 -3.50 18.94 9.09
N TYR A 468 -2.58 18.84 10.06
CA TYR A 468 -1.98 19.95 10.81
C TYR A 468 -0.51 20.24 10.48
N GLY A 469 0.11 19.50 9.55
CA GLY A 469 1.48 19.75 9.13
C GLY A 469 2.15 18.56 8.43
N PRO A 470 3.37 18.76 7.90
CA PRO A 470 4.11 17.73 7.19
C PRO A 470 4.57 16.63 8.16
N LYS A 471 4.75 15.43 7.61
CA LYS A 471 5.24 14.30 8.38
C LYS A 471 6.27 13.49 7.61
N ILE A 472 7.10 12.82 8.36
CA ILE A 472 7.93 11.73 7.88
C ILE A 472 7.25 10.42 8.27
N ASP A 473 6.95 9.60 7.27
CA ASP A 473 6.62 8.19 7.48
C ASP A 473 7.88 7.34 7.22
N VAL A 474 8.34 6.61 8.23
CA VAL A 474 9.50 5.73 8.07
C VAL A 474 9.05 4.37 7.57
N GLN A 475 9.41 4.06 6.34
CA GLN A 475 9.15 2.78 5.73
C GLN A 475 10.34 1.84 5.96
N ILE A 476 10.04 0.63 6.40
CA ILE A 476 11.02 -0.43 6.60
C ILE A 476 10.58 -1.67 5.82
N TRP A 477 11.54 -2.54 5.52
CA TRP A 477 11.26 -3.81 4.87
C TRP A 477 11.58 -4.96 5.80
N SER A 478 10.68 -5.93 5.88
CA SER A 478 11.02 -7.26 6.40
C SER A 478 12.01 -7.96 5.47
N ILE A 479 12.63 -9.03 5.96
CA ILE A 479 13.59 -9.86 5.19
C ILE A 479 12.94 -10.45 3.92
N ILE A 480 11.62 -10.67 3.91
CA ILE A 480 10.87 -11.16 2.76
C ILE A 480 10.41 -10.04 1.80
N GLY A 481 10.84 -8.81 2.02
CA GLY A 481 10.57 -7.67 1.14
C GLY A 481 9.18 -7.04 1.31
N ARG A 482 8.43 -7.39 2.37
CA ARG A 482 7.19 -6.69 2.72
C ARG A 482 7.51 -5.34 3.37
N GLU A 483 6.92 -4.28 2.84
CA GLU A 483 7.04 -2.91 3.34
C GLU A 483 6.12 -2.68 4.54
N PHE A 484 6.60 -1.91 5.52
CA PHE A 484 5.86 -1.50 6.71
C PHE A 484 6.12 -0.03 7.01
N THR A 485 5.04 0.73 7.26
CA THR A 485 5.13 2.02 7.93
C THR A 485 5.32 1.77 9.43
N LEU A 486 6.57 1.88 9.90
CA LEU A 486 6.92 1.58 11.28
C LEU A 486 6.49 2.70 12.21
N ALA A 487 6.79 3.93 11.82
CA ALA A 487 6.77 5.06 12.71
C ALA A 487 6.67 6.37 11.96
N THR A 488 6.35 7.44 12.70
CA THR A 488 6.14 8.76 12.15
C THR A 488 6.82 9.85 12.97
N ASN A 489 7.38 10.85 12.30
CA ASN A 489 7.84 12.10 12.91
C ASN A 489 7.11 13.27 12.24
N GLN A 490 6.22 13.95 12.98
CA GLN A 490 5.25 14.89 12.40
C GLN A 490 5.43 16.26 13.02
N VAL A 491 5.29 17.30 12.20
CA VAL A 491 5.27 18.69 12.64
C VAL A 491 3.83 19.13 12.78
N ASP A 492 3.51 19.75 13.92
CA ASP A 492 2.21 20.37 14.16
C ASP A 492 2.41 21.84 14.52
N PHE A 493 2.02 22.70 13.59
CA PHE A 493 2.01 24.14 13.77
C PHE A 493 0.64 24.67 14.21
N ASN A 494 -0.39 23.82 14.29
CA ASN A 494 -1.79 24.23 14.46
C ASN A 494 -2.30 24.02 15.89
N SER A 495 -2.00 22.87 16.52
CA SER A 495 -2.57 22.53 17.84
C SER A 495 -2.14 23.51 18.93
N GLY A 496 -0.95 24.10 18.83
CA GLY A 496 -0.51 25.17 19.72
C GLY A 496 -1.51 26.34 19.77
N ARG A 497 -2.01 26.78 18.62
CA ARG A 497 -3.02 27.85 18.52
C ARG A 497 -4.38 27.41 19.06
N LYS A 498 -4.85 26.23 18.66
CA LYS A 498 -6.15 25.69 19.08
C LYS A 498 -6.28 25.50 20.60
N PHE A 499 -5.20 25.02 21.23
CA PHE A 499 -5.14 24.81 22.67
C PHE A 499 -4.64 26.03 23.46
N LYS A 500 -4.27 27.12 22.76
CA LYS A 500 -3.66 28.32 23.36
C LYS A 500 -2.43 27.96 24.21
N LEU A 501 -1.56 27.13 23.64
CA LEU A 501 -0.30 26.76 24.24
C LEU A 501 0.68 27.91 24.05
N GLU A 502 1.20 28.43 25.15
CA GLU A 502 1.99 29.65 25.18
C GLU A 502 3.22 29.47 26.07
N TYR A 503 4.31 30.17 25.72
CA TYR A 503 5.48 30.30 26.57
C TYR A 503 5.99 31.75 26.57
N THR A 504 6.62 32.16 27.66
CA THR A 504 7.26 33.47 27.78
C THR A 504 8.62 33.47 27.09
N THR A 505 8.81 34.38 26.14
CA THR A 505 10.05 34.53 25.36
C THR A 505 11.15 35.28 26.14
N LYS A 506 12.34 35.44 25.54
CA LYS A 506 13.47 36.17 26.15
C LYS A 506 13.18 37.67 26.35
N ASP A 507 12.33 38.24 25.51
CA ASP A 507 11.89 39.63 25.52
C ASP A 507 10.66 39.89 26.39
N ASN A 508 10.24 38.91 27.21
CA ASN A 508 9.02 38.95 28.04
C ASN A 508 7.71 39.11 27.23
N SER A 509 7.72 38.77 25.95
CA SER A 509 6.50 38.58 25.16
C SER A 509 6.02 37.13 25.25
N THR A 510 4.88 36.83 24.64
CA THR A 510 4.30 35.49 24.60
C THR A 510 4.37 34.96 23.18
N ASP A 511 4.76 33.70 23.03
CA ASP A 511 4.81 33.01 21.74
C ASP A 511 4.27 31.58 21.85
N ILE A 512 3.98 30.96 20.70
CA ILE A 512 3.36 29.64 20.59
C ILE A 512 4.45 28.63 20.19
N PRO A 513 4.61 27.51 20.91
CA PRO A 513 5.61 26.51 20.54
C PRO A 513 5.21 25.76 19.27
N LEU A 514 6.20 25.36 18.48
CA LEU A 514 6.05 24.28 17.52
C LEU A 514 5.99 22.94 18.26
N ILE A 515 5.22 22.01 17.71
CA ILE A 515 5.03 20.69 18.30
C ILE A 515 5.57 19.63 17.35
N ILE A 516 6.39 18.72 17.85
CA ILE A 516 6.86 17.54 17.13
C ILE A 516 6.21 16.31 17.76
N HIS A 517 5.49 15.55 16.95
CA HIS A 517 4.88 14.27 17.32
C HIS A 517 5.80 13.15 16.87
N ARG A 518 6.18 12.24 17.76
CA ARG A 518 7.08 11.14 17.42
C ARG A 518 6.63 9.83 18.04
N ALA A 519 6.78 8.73 17.29
CA ALA A 519 6.58 7.38 17.81
C ALA A 519 7.63 6.36 17.30
N PRO A 520 8.88 6.40 17.80
CA PRO A 520 10.00 5.67 17.22
C PRO A 520 9.88 4.15 17.16
N LEU A 521 9.28 3.56 18.19
CA LEU A 521 8.98 2.12 18.24
C LEU A 521 7.56 1.81 17.76
N GLY A 522 6.83 2.81 17.24
CA GLY A 522 5.45 2.64 16.78
C GLY A 522 4.51 2.17 17.89
N THR A 523 3.61 1.25 17.57
CA THR A 523 2.78 0.54 18.55
C THR A 523 3.35 -0.83 18.86
N HIS A 524 3.17 -1.34 20.08
CA HIS A 524 3.60 -2.69 20.44
C HIS A 524 3.07 -3.74 19.47
N GLU A 525 1.80 -3.64 19.10
CA GLU A 525 1.15 -4.60 18.20
C GLU A 525 1.89 -4.64 16.86
N ARG A 526 2.00 -3.49 16.17
CA ARG A 526 2.65 -3.43 14.86
C ARG A 526 4.14 -3.77 14.94
N PHE A 527 4.84 -3.27 15.96
CA PHE A 527 6.27 -3.48 16.11
C PHE A 527 6.61 -4.95 16.41
N ILE A 528 5.93 -5.58 17.37
CA ILE A 528 6.12 -7.00 17.68
C ILE A 528 5.67 -7.88 16.51
N GLY A 529 4.58 -7.51 15.84
CA GLY A 529 4.17 -8.14 14.58
C GLY A 529 5.31 -8.12 13.56
N PHE A 530 5.94 -6.96 13.35
CA PHE A 530 7.11 -6.83 12.47
C PHE A 530 8.29 -7.69 12.95
N LEU A 531 8.65 -7.67 14.24
CA LEU A 531 9.78 -8.42 14.78
C LEU A 531 9.58 -9.93 14.62
N LEU A 532 8.35 -10.44 14.77
CA LEU A 532 8.03 -11.84 14.51
C LEU A 532 8.35 -12.23 13.06
N GLU A 533 7.95 -11.42 12.08
CA GLU A 533 8.24 -11.69 10.66
C GLU A 533 9.73 -11.51 10.33
N HIS A 534 10.34 -10.47 10.90
CA HIS A 534 11.74 -10.11 10.68
C HIS A 534 12.68 -11.21 11.20
N TYR A 535 12.47 -11.68 12.43
CA TYR A 535 13.30 -12.74 13.03
C TYR A 535 12.81 -14.17 12.78
N ALA A 536 11.70 -14.35 12.04
CA ALA A 536 11.05 -15.65 11.90
C ALA A 536 10.78 -16.34 13.26
N GLY A 537 10.37 -15.53 14.26
CA GLY A 537 10.12 -15.98 15.63
C GLY A 537 11.36 -16.25 16.49
N LYS A 538 12.58 -16.08 15.95
CA LYS A 538 13.83 -16.30 16.68
C LYS A 538 14.39 -14.98 17.24
N PHE A 539 13.75 -14.48 18.30
CA PHE A 539 14.12 -13.22 18.92
C PHE A 539 15.59 -13.20 19.40
N PRO A 540 16.24 -12.03 19.38
CA PRO A 540 17.54 -11.86 20.03
C PRO A 540 17.40 -12.07 21.55
N VAL A 541 18.49 -12.50 22.20
CA VAL A 541 18.51 -12.93 23.61
C VAL A 541 17.93 -11.90 24.58
N TRP A 542 18.07 -10.61 24.28
CA TRP A 542 17.56 -9.54 25.16
C TRP A 542 16.04 -9.33 25.07
N LEU A 543 15.37 -9.92 24.07
CA LEU A 543 13.92 -9.90 23.88
C LEU A 543 13.24 -11.24 24.18
N SER A 544 14.02 -12.28 24.52
CA SER A 544 13.55 -13.67 24.61
C SER A 544 13.45 -14.18 26.03
#